data_AF-A0A7S0WJN4-F1
#
_entry.id   AF-A0A7S0WJN4-F1
#
_cell.length_a   1.000
_cell.length_b   1.000
_cell.length_c   1.000
_cell.angle_alpha   90.00
_cell.angle_beta   90.00
_cell.angle_gamma   90.00
#
_symmetry.space_group_name_H-M   'P 1'
#
loop_
_entity.id
_entity.type
_entity.pdbx_description
1 polymer ?
#
loop_
_entity_poly.entity_id
_entity_poly.type
_entity_poly.pdbx_seq_one_letter_code
_entity_poly.pdbx_strand_id
1 'polypeptide(L)'
;LRQYPSDTTLIDSSDIIGSGAVLDVIMTGDAITSVSIVNAGAGYASAPVLTFTGGGGGGAAATATVTNGKISAVSLTSGGYSYNQGSGAAATATVSNGVLVSIAVASGGTGYRVPPEVTLSC
;
A
#
# COMPACT_ATOMS: atom_id res chain seq x y z
N LEU A 1 5.48 -3.57 17.16
CA LEU A 1 4.95 -4.34 16.03
C LEU A 1 4.86 -3.40 14.84
N ARG A 2 5.73 -3.59 13.84
CA ARG A 2 5.78 -2.78 12.61
C ARG A 2 4.52 -3.13 11.79
N GLN A 3 3.51 -2.26 11.83
CA GLN A 3 2.27 -2.42 11.07
C GLN A 3 2.52 -1.85 9.67
N TYR A 4 3.04 -2.70 8.79
CA TYR A 4 3.07 -2.42 7.36
C TYR A 4 1.75 -2.89 6.76
N PRO A 5 1.00 -2.06 6.02
CA PRO A 5 -0.02 -2.60 5.15
C PRO A 5 0.67 -3.40 4.05
N SER A 6 0.21 -4.63 3.86
CA SER A 6 0.69 -5.59 2.86
C SER A 6 0.35 -5.21 1.40
N ASP A 7 -0.08 -3.98 1.14
CA ASP A 7 -0.68 -3.59 -0.15
C ASP A 7 -0.14 -2.27 -0.73
N THR A 8 1.18 -2.05 -0.65
CA THR A 8 1.81 -1.13 -1.61
C THR A 8 2.30 -1.94 -2.81
N THR A 9 1.39 -2.30 -3.71
CA THR A 9 1.74 -2.85 -5.01
C THR A 9 2.21 -1.70 -5.91
N LEU A 10 3.48 -1.71 -6.27
CA LEU A 10 3.98 -0.84 -7.33
C LEU A 10 3.46 -1.39 -8.66
N ILE A 11 2.52 -0.70 -9.31
CA ILE A 11 2.23 -0.95 -10.72
C ILE A 11 3.20 -0.09 -11.51
N ASP A 12 4.22 -0.75 -12.05
CA ASP A 12 5.10 -0.20 -13.08
C ASP A 12 4.26 0.15 -14.31
N SER A 13 3.81 1.41 -14.40
CA SER A 13 2.96 1.85 -15.51
C SER A 13 3.74 2.58 -16.61
N SER A 14 5.07 2.67 -16.57
CA SER A 14 5.81 3.31 -17.66
C SER A 14 7.33 3.04 -17.67
N ASP A 15 7.76 1.81 -17.93
CA ASP A 15 8.86 1.51 -18.87
C ASP A 15 9.07 -0.02 -19.10
N ILE A 16 8.88 -0.48 -20.34
CA ILE A 16 8.78 -1.90 -20.76
C ILE A 16 10.15 -2.62 -20.85
N ILE A 17 11.16 -2.24 -20.06
CA ILE A 17 12.52 -2.83 -20.15
C ILE A 17 13.18 -3.10 -18.78
N GLY A 18 12.75 -2.41 -17.72
CA GLY A 18 13.22 -2.65 -16.36
C GLY A 18 12.29 -3.59 -15.60
N SER A 19 12.82 -4.51 -14.80
CA SER A 19 11.99 -5.37 -13.95
C SER A 19 12.64 -5.69 -12.61
N GLY A 20 11.82 -6.10 -11.65
CA GLY A 20 12.28 -6.64 -10.37
C GLY A 20 12.70 -5.60 -9.34
N ALA A 21 12.36 -4.31 -9.51
CA ALA A 21 12.46 -3.37 -8.41
C ALA A 21 11.43 -3.68 -7.33
N VAL A 22 11.89 -3.64 -6.08
CA VAL A 22 11.05 -3.79 -4.89
C VAL A 22 11.39 -2.63 -3.97
N LEU A 23 10.38 -1.86 -3.58
CA LEU A 23 10.52 -0.75 -2.64
C LEU A 23 9.68 -1.05 -1.40
N ASP A 24 10.17 -0.64 -0.24
CA ASP A 24 9.42 -0.67 1.01
C ASP A 24 8.99 0.76 1.36
N VAL A 25 7.74 0.92 1.77
CA VAL A 25 7.14 2.21 2.11
C VAL A 25 6.97 2.31 3.61
N ILE A 26 7.57 3.35 4.17
CA ILE A 26 7.52 3.63 5.59
C ILE A 26 6.54 4.79 5.81
N MET A 27 5.61 4.59 6.73
CA MET A 27 4.58 5.56 7.07
C MET A 27 4.67 5.92 8.55
N THR A 28 4.34 7.17 8.87
CA THR A 28 4.18 7.66 10.24
C THR A 28 2.88 8.45 10.30
N GLY A 29 1.91 8.00 11.10
CA GLY A 29 0.57 8.60 11.07
C GLY A 29 -0.15 8.23 9.78
N ASP A 30 -0.74 9.21 9.08
CA ASP A 30 -1.57 9.03 7.89
C ASP A 30 -0.86 9.35 6.56
N ALA A 31 0.46 9.56 6.60
CA ALA A 31 1.27 9.93 5.45
C ALA A 31 2.48 9.01 5.28
N ILE A 32 2.92 8.88 4.03
CA ILE A 32 4.20 8.26 3.68
C ILE A 32 5.31 9.19 4.14
N THR A 33 6.28 8.66 4.87
CA THR A 33 7.41 9.43 5.38
C THR A 33 8.72 9.09 4.68
N SER A 34 8.85 7.87 4.16
CA SER A 34 10.00 7.51 3.33
C SER A 34 9.72 6.27 2.47
N VAL A 35 10.51 6.13 1.41
CA VAL A 35 10.52 4.96 0.53
C VAL A 35 11.95 4.45 0.51
N SER A 36 12.13 3.17 0.82
CA SER A 36 13.45 2.52 0.83
C SER A 36 13.53 1.49 -0.28
N ILE A 37 14.72 1.34 -0.87
CA ILE A 37 14.95 0.39 -1.95
C ILE A 37 15.33 -0.96 -1.33
N VAL A 38 14.47 -1.96 -1.49
CA VAL A 38 14.74 -3.35 -1.07
C VAL A 38 15.48 -4.08 -2.18
N ASN A 39 15.04 -3.88 -3.43
CA ASN A 39 15.70 -4.33 -4.64
C ASN A 39 15.66 -3.22 -5.68
N ALA A 40 16.81 -2.85 -6.21
CA ALA A 40 16.94 -1.81 -7.23
C ALA A 40 16.46 -2.27 -8.63
N GLY A 41 16.19 -3.57 -8.80
CA GLY A 41 15.91 -4.20 -10.09
C GLY A 41 17.07 -4.09 -11.07
N ALA A 42 16.75 -4.25 -12.36
CA ALA A 42 17.70 -4.09 -13.47
C ALA A 42 16.97 -3.78 -14.78
N GLY A 43 17.69 -3.18 -15.74
CA GLY A 43 17.19 -2.92 -17.10
C GLY A 43 16.47 -1.58 -17.29
N TYR A 44 16.47 -0.72 -16.27
CA TYR A 44 15.81 0.60 -16.35
C TYR A 44 16.59 1.53 -17.31
N ALA A 45 16.01 1.83 -18.47
CA ALA A 45 16.59 2.78 -19.43
C ALA A 45 16.33 4.23 -19.01
N SER A 46 15.23 4.49 -18.29
CA SER A 46 14.88 5.78 -17.70
C SER A 46 14.27 5.59 -16.31
N ALA A 47 14.12 6.69 -15.57
CA ALA A 47 13.50 6.68 -14.25
C ALA A 47 12.03 6.26 -14.34
N PRO A 48 11.59 5.21 -13.63
CA PRO A 48 10.21 4.79 -13.66
C PRO A 48 9.30 5.79 -12.94
N VAL A 49 8.03 5.83 -13.35
CA VAL A 49 6.99 6.54 -12.60
C VAL A 49 6.59 5.69 -11.40
N LEU A 50 6.65 6.29 -10.21
CA LEU A 50 6.22 5.64 -8.97
C LEU A 50 4.78 6.01 -8.65
N THR A 51 3.89 5.02 -8.61
CA THR A 51 2.50 5.20 -8.19
C THR A 51 2.27 4.53 -6.84
N PHE A 52 1.63 5.25 -5.91
CA PHE A 52 1.23 4.73 -4.61
C PHE A 52 -0.26 4.37 -4.65
N THR A 53 -0.57 3.08 -4.50
CA THR A 53 -1.93 2.56 -4.43
C THR A 53 -2.18 1.91 -3.06
N GLY A 54 -3.45 1.73 -2.70
CA GLY A 54 -3.84 1.19 -1.39
C GLY A 54 -3.92 2.25 -0.29
N GLY A 55 -4.39 1.85 0.90
CA GLY A 55 -4.46 2.74 2.08
C GLY A 55 -5.57 3.79 2.06
N GLY A 56 -6.26 3.97 0.93
CA GLY A 56 -7.30 4.99 0.77
C GLY A 56 -6.79 6.43 0.71
N GLY A 57 -5.47 6.60 0.74
CA GLY A 57 -4.81 7.90 0.71
C GLY A 57 -4.63 8.44 -0.70
N GLY A 58 -4.28 9.73 -0.78
CA GLY A 58 -4.05 10.42 -2.04
C GLY A 58 -2.90 11.42 -1.96
N GLY A 59 -2.42 11.82 -3.13
CA GLY A 59 -1.42 12.89 -3.25
C GLY A 59 0.01 12.52 -2.85
N ALA A 60 0.31 11.23 -2.65
CA ALA A 60 1.70 10.80 -2.53
C ALA A 60 2.40 10.87 -3.90
N ALA A 61 3.62 11.38 -3.90
CA ALA A 61 4.44 11.48 -5.08
C ALA A 61 5.90 11.24 -4.71
N ALA A 62 6.62 10.51 -5.57
CA ALA A 62 8.03 10.26 -5.44
C ALA A 62 8.68 10.18 -6.81
N THR A 63 9.97 10.52 -6.87
CA THR A 63 10.80 10.40 -8.06
C THR A 63 11.86 9.33 -7.84
N ALA A 64 12.07 8.49 -8.84
CA ALA A 64 13.17 7.53 -8.86
C ALA A 64 14.36 8.12 -9.64
N THR A 65 15.57 7.79 -9.21
CA THR A 65 16.80 8.08 -9.96
C THR A 65 17.41 6.76 -10.40
N VAL A 66 17.75 6.65 -11.68
CA VAL A 66 18.35 5.44 -12.26
C VAL A 66 19.81 5.68 -12.62
N THR A 67 20.68 4.75 -12.21
CA THR A 67 22.11 4.75 -12.52
C THR A 67 22.50 3.34 -12.96
N ASN A 68 23.17 3.23 -14.11
CA ASN A 68 23.62 1.93 -14.66
C ASN A 68 22.50 0.88 -14.78
N GLY A 69 21.30 1.30 -15.19
CA GLY A 69 20.17 0.38 -15.37
C GLY A 69 19.46 -0.06 -14.07
N LYS A 70 19.76 0.56 -12.93
CA LYS A 70 19.21 0.23 -11.61
C LYS A 70 18.64 1.46 -10.92
N ILE A 71 17.59 1.28 -10.12
CA ILE A 71 17.09 2.36 -9.24
C ILE A 71 18.13 2.61 -8.15
N SER A 72 18.77 3.78 -8.19
CA SER A 72 19.84 4.16 -7.27
C SER A 72 19.34 5.02 -6.12
N ALA A 73 18.23 5.74 -6.29
CA ALA A 73 17.62 6.55 -5.25
C ALA A 73 16.12 6.70 -5.50
N VAL A 74 15.37 6.92 -4.42
CA VAL A 74 13.97 7.33 -4.47
C VAL A 74 13.82 8.55 -3.57
N SER A 75 13.31 9.64 -4.11
CA SER A 75 13.04 10.87 -3.37
C SER A 75 11.54 11.07 -3.26
N LEU A 76 11.04 11.07 -2.02
CA LEU A 76 9.64 11.37 -1.75
C LEU A 76 9.41 12.88 -1.88
N THR A 77 8.60 13.29 -2.84
CA THR A 77 8.26 14.71 -3.06
C THR A 77 6.99 15.12 -2.32
N SER A 78 6.10 14.17 -2.05
CA SER A 78 4.92 14.35 -1.20
C SER A 78 4.59 13.03 -0.51
N GLY A 79 4.43 13.06 0.82
CA GLY A 79 3.97 11.92 1.60
C GLY A 79 2.48 11.60 1.41
N GLY A 80 1.76 12.48 0.73
CA GLY A 80 0.31 12.41 0.59
C GLY A 80 -0.40 12.47 1.95
N TYR A 81 -1.65 12.03 1.96
CA TYR A 81 -2.51 12.06 3.14
C TYR A 81 -3.44 10.86 3.15
N SER A 82 -3.93 10.51 4.34
CA SER A 82 -5.02 9.54 4.53
C SER A 82 -4.72 8.09 4.14
N TYR A 83 -3.45 7.65 4.15
CA TYR A 83 -3.07 6.25 3.89
C TYR A 83 -3.33 5.30 5.08
N ASN A 84 -4.03 5.76 6.12
CA ASN A 84 -4.35 4.96 7.29
C ASN A 84 -5.54 4.03 7.02
N GLN A 85 -5.24 2.73 7.05
CA GLN A 85 -6.23 1.68 7.20
C GLN A 85 -6.72 1.76 8.64
N GLY A 86 -7.96 2.21 8.88
CA GLY A 86 -8.52 2.30 10.22
C GLY A 86 -8.34 0.99 11.02
N SER A 87 -8.25 1.09 12.35
CA SER A 87 -7.90 -0.03 13.22
C SER A 87 -9.04 -0.40 14.15
N GLY A 88 -9.10 -1.69 14.52
CA GLY A 88 -9.99 -2.19 15.58
C GLY A 88 -11.42 -2.50 15.15
N ALA A 89 -11.74 -2.52 13.85
CA ALA A 89 -12.99 -3.11 13.39
C ALA A 89 -13.00 -4.61 13.66
N ALA A 90 -14.10 -5.10 14.21
CA ALA A 90 -14.35 -6.51 14.45
C ALA A 90 -15.82 -6.81 14.12
N ALA A 91 -16.05 -7.92 13.44
CA ALA A 91 -17.39 -8.41 13.15
C ALA A 91 -17.50 -9.89 13.53
N THR A 92 -18.67 -10.28 14.01
CA THR A 92 -18.98 -11.66 14.37
C THR A 92 -19.94 -12.22 13.32
N ALA A 93 -19.53 -13.32 12.67
CA ALA A 93 -20.39 -14.07 11.76
C ALA A 93 -21.22 -15.09 12.54
N THR A 94 -22.53 -15.16 12.28
CA THR A 94 -23.43 -16.17 12.84
C THR A 94 -23.83 -17.14 11.75
N VAL A 95 -23.50 -18.41 11.94
CA VAL A 95 -23.86 -19.51 11.03
C VAL A 95 -24.90 -20.39 11.71
N SER A 96 -25.96 -20.75 10.99
CA SER A 96 -26.98 -21.70 11.45
C SER A 96 -27.21 -22.74 10.36
N ASN A 97 -27.17 -24.01 10.72
CA ASN A 97 -27.34 -25.14 9.80
C ASN A 97 -26.43 -25.06 8.54
N GLY A 98 -25.18 -24.62 8.71
CA GLY A 98 -24.22 -24.49 7.61
C GLY A 98 -24.44 -23.30 6.68
N VAL A 99 -25.38 -22.40 7.00
CA VAL A 99 -25.66 -21.17 6.25
C VAL A 99 -25.27 -19.96 7.09
N LEU A 100 -24.55 -19.00 6.50
CA LEU A 100 -24.30 -17.70 7.13
C LEU A 100 -25.62 -16.93 7.23
N VAL A 101 -26.06 -16.66 8.46
CA VAL A 101 -27.35 -15.99 8.74
C VAL A 101 -27.17 -14.51 9.04
N SER A 102 -26.05 -14.12 9.65
CA SER A 102 -25.76 -12.70 9.90
C SER A 102 -24.27 -12.42 10.06
N ILE A 103 -23.91 -11.17 9.81
CA ILE A 103 -22.64 -10.58 10.23
C ILE A 103 -23.01 -9.37 11.08
N ALA A 104 -22.61 -9.37 12.35
CA ALA A 104 -22.84 -8.26 13.26
C ALA A 104 -21.52 -7.54 13.54
N VAL A 105 -21.49 -6.21 13.39
CA VAL A 105 -20.34 -5.39 13.78
C VAL A 105 -20.24 -5.40 15.30
N ALA A 106 -19.21 -6.03 15.85
CA ALA A 106 -18.92 -6.08 17.28
C ALA A 106 -18.13 -4.85 17.75
N SER A 107 -17.26 -4.32 16.88
CA SER A 107 -16.57 -3.04 17.05
C SER A 107 -16.46 -2.36 15.69
N GLY A 108 -16.87 -1.10 15.60
CA GLY A 108 -16.76 -0.32 14.37
C GLY A 108 -15.32 0.13 14.06
N GLY A 109 -14.39 0.00 15.02
CA GLY A 109 -13.03 0.53 14.93
C GLY A 109 -12.97 2.06 14.85
N THR A 110 -11.78 2.60 14.57
CA THR A 110 -11.54 4.04 14.40
C THR A 110 -10.53 4.33 13.31
N GLY A 111 -10.50 5.58 12.83
CA GLY A 111 -9.46 6.05 11.89
C GLY A 111 -9.69 5.69 10.43
N TYR A 112 -10.87 5.15 10.06
CA TYR A 112 -11.24 4.92 8.67
C TYR A 112 -11.41 6.25 7.94
N ARG A 113 -10.57 6.49 6.94
CA ARG A 113 -10.73 7.60 5.99
C ARG A 113 -11.17 7.10 4.62
N VAL A 114 -10.99 5.81 4.36
CA VAL A 114 -11.63 5.03 3.30
C VAL A 114 -12.34 3.82 3.94
N PRO A 115 -13.54 3.47 3.46
CA PRO A 115 -14.29 2.34 3.99
C PRO A 115 -13.50 1.03 3.85
N PRO A 116 -13.49 0.16 4.88
CA PRO A 116 -12.84 -1.15 4.78
C PRO A 116 -13.59 -2.07 3.81
N GLU A 117 -12.85 -2.89 3.06
CA GLU A 117 -13.42 -3.99 2.27
C GLU A 117 -13.68 -5.20 3.16
N VAL A 118 -14.82 -5.87 2.98
CA VAL A 118 -15.21 -7.05 3.75
C VAL A 118 -15.32 -8.24 2.79
N THR A 119 -14.39 -9.18 2.89
CA THR A 119 -14.35 -10.39 2.06
C THR A 119 -14.68 -11.62 2.89
N LEU A 120 -15.52 -12.50 2.34
CA LEU A 120 -15.83 -13.81 2.91
C LEU A 120 -15.14 -14.88 2.07
N SER A 121 -14.29 -15.68 2.70
CA SER A 121 -13.67 -16.87 2.12
C SER A 121 -14.03 -18.09 2.96
N CYS A 122 -14.13 -19.25 2.30
CA CYS A 122 -14.48 -20.53 2.91
C CYS A 122 -13.31 -21.18 3.64
#